data_AF-A0A934ATP6-F1
#
_entry.id   AF-A0A934ATP6-F1
#
_cell.length_a   1.000
_cell.length_b   1.000
_cell.length_c   1.000
_cell.angle_alpha   90.00
_cell.angle_beta   90.00
_cell.angle_gamma   90.00
#
_symmetry.space_group_name_H-M   'P 1'
#
loop_
_entity.id
_entity.type
_entity.pdbx_description
1 polymer ?
#
loop_
_entity_poly.entity_id
_entity_poly.type
_entity_poly.pdbx_seq_one_letter_code
_entity_poly.pdbx_strand_id
1 'polypeptide(L)' 'MGANYRGQKKAISELNALSRDAKEFLNHHIANALNVVIVGIETEQLDMAKEAAWHIIDDLHMAGIRTIRR' A
#
# COMPACT_ATOMS: atom_id res chain seq x y z
N MET A 1 3.18 21.54 0.51
CA MET A 1 3.21 20.08 0.71
C MET A 1 4.14 19.47 -0.32
N GLY A 2 5.28 18.92 0.09
CA GLY A 2 6.24 18.29 -0.82
C GLY A 2 6.02 16.79 -0.84
N ALA A 3 5.66 16.22 -2.00
CA ALA A 3 5.61 14.78 -2.16
C ALA A 3 7.01 14.19 -1.86
N ASN A 4 7.07 13.11 -1.06
CA ASN A 4 8.33 12.43 -0.75
C ASN A 4 8.79 11.59 -1.95
N TYR A 5 9.32 12.25 -2.98
CA TYR A 5 9.78 11.61 -4.21
C TYR A 5 10.90 10.58 -3.99
N ARG A 6 11.75 10.78 -2.97
CA ARG A 6 12.79 9.81 -2.62
C ARG A 6 12.18 8.52 -2.06
N GLY A 7 11.19 8.64 -1.17
CA GLY A 7 10.42 7.50 -0.66
C GLY A 7 9.68 6.77 -1.77
N GLN A 8 9.05 7.50 -2.69
CA GLN A 8 8.36 6.93 -3.85
C GLN A 8 9.29 6.14 -4.76
N LYS A 9 10.46 6.69 -5.11
CA LYS A 9 11.46 5.99 -5.93
C LYS A 9 11.93 4.69 -5.27
N LYS A 10 12.15 4.69 -3.94
CA LYS A 10 12.52 3.49 -3.20
C LYS A 10 11.40 2.45 -3.25
N ALA A 11 10.15 2.84 -3.00
CA ALA A 11 9.01 1.94 -3.06
C ALA A 11 8.83 1.31 -4.46
N ILE A 12 8.99 2.10 -5.53
CA ILE A 12 8.94 1.60 -6.91
C ILE A 12 10.06 0.56 -7.16
N SER A 13 11.27 0.81 -6.66
CA SER A 13 12.37 -0.14 -6.79
C SER A 13 12.10 -1.45 -6.06
N GLU A 14 11.53 -1.40 -4.85
CA GLU A 14 11.16 -2.59 -4.06
C GLU A 14 10.04 -3.37 -4.75
N LEU A 15 9.01 -2.69 -5.28
CA LEU A 15 7.94 -3.31 -6.06
C LEU A 15 8.48 -3.99 -7.33
N ASN A 16 9.42 -3.35 -8.04
CA ASN A 16 10.01 -3.92 -9.25
C ASN A 16 10.83 -5.19 -8.97
N ALA A 17 11.40 -5.32 -7.78
CA ALA A 17 12.19 -6.47 -7.37
C ALA A 17 11.34 -7.70 -6.96
N LEU A 18 10.01 -7.54 -6.80
CA LEU A 18 9.12 -8.63 -6.47
C LEU A 18 8.97 -9.66 -7.60
N SER A 19 8.64 -10.89 -7.21
CA SER A 19 8.22 -11.94 -8.15
C SER A 19 6.96 -11.53 -8.91
N ARG A 20 6.73 -12.17 -10.05
CA ARG A 20 5.51 -11.94 -10.85
C ARG A 20 4.24 -12.24 -10.04
N ASP A 21 4.23 -13.36 -9.32
CA ASP A 21 3.08 -13.79 -8.50
C ASP A 21 2.78 -12.78 -7.39
N ALA A 22 3.82 -12.24 -6.74
CA ALA A 22 3.65 -11.21 -5.72
C ALA A 22 3.11 -9.89 -6.32
N LYS A 23 3.55 -9.50 -7.52
CA LYS A 23 3.00 -8.32 -8.22
C LYS A 23 1.54 -8.52 -8.61
N GLU A 24 1.17 -9.69 -9.10
CA GLU A 24 -0.22 -10.01 -9.48
C GLU A 24 -1.13 -10.01 -8.24
N PHE A 25 -0.69 -10.62 -7.14
CA PHE A 25 -1.38 -10.56 -5.84
C PHE A 25 -1.58 -9.11 -5.37
N LEU A 26 -0.50 -8.33 -5.31
CA LEU A 26 -0.56 -6.94 -4.85
C LEU A 26 -1.44 -6.06 -5.74
N ASN A 27 -1.43 -6.24 -7.05
CA ASN A 27 -2.23 -5.44 -7.98
C ASN A 27 -3.73 -5.65 -7.74
N HIS A 28 -4.15 -6.87 -7.44
CA HIS A 28 -5.55 -7.17 -7.12
C HIS A 28 -5.95 -6.65 -5.74
N HIS A 29 -5.11 -6.88 -4.73
CA HIS A 29 -5.46 -6.62 -3.32
C HIS A 29 -5.30 -5.15 -2.92
N ILE A 30 -4.19 -4.51 -3.31
CA ILE A 30 -3.94 -3.10 -2.96
C ILE A 30 -4.94 -2.17 -3.65
N ALA A 31 -5.29 -2.41 -4.92
CA ALA A 31 -6.18 -1.52 -5.65
C ALA A 31 -7.54 -1.36 -4.96
N ASN A 32 -8.12 -2.46 -4.48
CA ASN A 32 -9.39 -2.46 -3.76
C ASN A 32 -9.27 -1.74 -2.42
N ALA A 33 -8.26 -2.08 -1.63
CA ALA A 33 -8.06 -1.45 -0.32
C ALA A 33 -7.75 0.05 -0.45
N LEU A 34 -6.98 0.46 -1.47
CA LEU A 34 -6.67 1.87 -1.72
C LEU A 34 -7.93 2.68 -2.07
N ASN A 35 -8.84 2.10 -2.86
CA ASN A 35 -10.14 2.73 -3.11
C ASN A 35 -10.95 2.92 -1.83
N VAL A 36 -10.96 1.93 -0.94
CA VAL A 36 -11.62 2.06 0.37
C VAL A 36 -10.97 3.16 1.23
N VAL A 37 -9.65 3.28 1.21
CA VAL A 37 -8.94 4.38 1.89
C VAL A 37 -9.39 5.74 1.34
N ILE A 38 -9.40 5.90 0.01
CA ILE A 38 -9.78 7.17 -0.64
C ILE A 38 -11.22 7.53 -0.29
N VAL A 39 -12.16 6.60 -0.52
CA VAL A 39 -13.58 6.82 -0.23
C VAL A 39 -13.82 7.08 1.25
N GLY A 40 -13.15 6.34 2.14
CA GLY A 40 -13.28 6.54 3.58
C GLY A 40 -12.77 7.91 4.04
N ILE A 41 -11.72 8.45 3.41
CA ILE A 41 -11.25 9.82 3.65
C ILE A 41 -12.27 10.85 3.11
N GLU A 42 -12.74 10.68 1.87
CA GLU A 42 -13.68 11.60 1.21
C GLU A 42 -15.04 11.66 1.93
N THR A 43 -15.45 10.56 2.57
CA THR A 43 -16.73 10.43 3.29
C THR A 43 -16.60 10.57 4.81
N GLU A 44 -15.42 10.97 5.30
CA GLU A 44 -15.10 11.11 6.73
C GLU A 44 -15.23 9.82 7.58
N GLN A 45 -15.29 8.65 6.93
CA GLN A 45 -15.25 7.33 7.58
C GLN A 45 -13.80 6.91 7.88
N LEU A 46 -13.15 7.66 8.78
CA LEU A 46 -11.71 7.52 9.04
C LEU A 46 -11.31 6.16 9.63
N ASP A 47 -12.19 5.50 10.39
CA ASP A 47 -11.92 4.17 10.93
C ASP A 47 -11.85 3.12 9.82
N MET A 48 -12.77 3.18 8.85
CA MET A 48 -12.75 2.31 7.67
C MET A 48 -11.50 2.57 6.82
N ALA A 49 -11.15 3.84 6.59
CA ALA A 49 -9.93 4.20 5.86
C ALA A 49 -8.68 3.68 6.57
N LYS A 50 -8.64 3.73 7.91
CA LYS A 50 -7.53 3.21 8.71
C LYS A 50 -7.42 1.70 8.64
N GLU A 51 -8.52 0.97 8.75
CA GLU A 51 -8.54 -0.50 8.61
C GLU A 51 -8.06 -0.92 7.21
N ALA A 52 -8.55 -0.27 6.16
CA ALA A 52 -8.10 -0.55 4.80
C ALA A 52 -6.60 -0.25 4.59
N ALA A 53 -6.08 0.82 5.22
CA ALA A 53 -4.65 1.12 5.19
C ALA A 53 -3.80 0.03 5.89
N TRP A 54 -4.31 -0.58 6.98
CA TRP A 54 -3.64 -1.71 7.62
C TRP A 54 -3.63 -2.95 6.74
N HIS A 55 -4.74 -3.25 6.06
CA HIS A 55 -4.78 -4.37 5.11
C HIS A 55 -3.74 -4.22 3.98
N ILE A 56 -3.54 -3.00 3.45
CA ILE A 56 -2.48 -2.75 2.46
C ILE A 56 -1.09 -3.08 3.04
N ILE A 57 -0.84 -2.73 4.31
CA ILE A 57 0.45 -3.01 4.96
C ILE A 57 0.65 -4.52 5.13
N ASP A 58 -0.39 -5.25 5.54
CA ASP A 58 -0.34 -6.69 5.72
C ASP A 58 -0.10 -7.41 4.38
N ASP A 59 -0.79 -6.99 3.30
CA ASP A 59 -0.58 -7.53 1.95
C ASP A 59 0.85 -7.28 1.44
N LEU A 60 1.40 -6.08 1.69
CA LEU A 60 2.80 -5.77 1.39
C LEU A 60 3.77 -6.66 2.17
N HIS A 61 3.48 -6.93 3.44
CA HIS A 61 4.29 -7.84 4.26
C HIS A 61 4.23 -9.28 3.75
N MET A 62 3.04 -9.76 3.36
CA MET A 62 2.85 -11.08 2.74
C MET A 62 3.62 -11.20 1.41
N ALA A 63 3.68 -10.13 0.63
CA ALA A 63 4.48 -10.04 -0.59
C ALA A 63 5.99 -9.90 -0.34
N GLY A 64 6.44 -9.83 0.91
CA GLY A 64 7.84 -9.74 1.30
C GLY A 64 8.40 -8.33 1.43
N ILE A 65 7.58 -7.29 1.27
CA ILE A 65 7.97 -5.89 1.51
C ILE A 65 7.80 -5.60 3.00
N ARG A 66 8.89 -5.61 3.77
CA ARG A 66 8.86 -5.28 5.19
C ARG A 66 9.15 -3.80 5.42
N THR A 67 8.25 -3.10 6.11
CA THR A 67 8.53 -1.76 6.60
C THR A 67 9.59 -1.82 7.70
N ILE A 68 10.77 -1.25 7.46
CA ILE A 68 11.74 -0.96 8.53
C ILE A 68 11.13 0.16 9.37
N ARG A 69 10.50 -0.17 10.51
CA ARG A 69 10.25 0.83 11.56
C ARG A 69 11.61 1.33 12.05
N ARG A 70 11.95 2.57 11.74
CA ARG A 70 12.97 3.33 12.46
C ARG A 70 12.30 4.11 13.57
#